data_AF-A0A2A9DY70-F1
#
_entry.id   AF-A0A2A9DY70-F1
#
_cell.length_a   1.000
_cell.length_b   1.000
_cell.length_c   1.000
_cell.angle_alpha   90.00
_cell.angle_beta   90.00
_cell.angle_gamma   90.00
#
_symmetry.space_group_name_H-M   'P 1'
#
loop_
_entity.id
_entity.type
_entity.pdbx_description
1 polymer ?
#
loop_
_entity_poly.entity_id
_entity_poly.type
_entity_poly.pdbx_seq_one_letter_code
_entity_poly.pdbx_strand_id
1 'polypeptide(L)'
;MSWVEWTDADAAARVRVPGSADDKYSRGVLGVVTGSDTFPGAAVLGVEAAVRAGVGMVRYLGAERAADAVLRHRPEVVTADGRVQAWLIGSGLDEDARAAAGSRIADALDSGLPVILDAGALRDATSARDRSRVVITPHAGELARLLTTTGTDVTAEQVKASPDSWAVRAAEELRVTVLLKGATTHIVSPEGSRVTVSQTTSWLATAGTGDVLAGVLGAMLATHIDGDEQVVASTAASAALLHDRAARIASRGGPIAALDVADALPAAVRSLLDRAGS
;
A
#
# COMPACT_ATOMS: atom_id res chain seq x y z
N MET A 1 3.67 -23.96 -6.82
CA MET A 1 3.73 -22.90 -7.85
C MET A 1 5.08 -22.22 -7.75
N SER A 2 5.71 -21.87 -8.87
CA SER A 2 7.01 -21.16 -8.90
C SER A 2 6.83 -19.68 -8.60
N TRP A 3 7.85 -19.07 -7.99
CA TRP A 3 7.94 -17.61 -7.82
C TRP A 3 8.29 -16.92 -9.15
N VAL A 4 7.72 -15.74 -9.37
CA VAL A 4 8.00 -14.88 -10.52
C VAL A 4 8.61 -13.57 -10.02
N GLU A 5 9.78 -13.17 -10.54
CA GLU A 5 10.31 -11.83 -10.28
C GLU A 5 9.52 -10.82 -11.12
N TRP A 6 8.98 -9.78 -10.48
CA TRP A 6 8.23 -8.73 -11.18
C TRP A 6 9.15 -7.79 -11.93
N THR A 7 8.86 -7.53 -13.20
CA THR A 7 9.73 -6.71 -14.05
C THR A 7 9.22 -5.28 -14.23
N ASP A 8 10.10 -4.42 -14.76
CA ASP A 8 9.75 -3.06 -15.18
C ASP A 8 8.58 -3.08 -16.21
N ALA A 9 8.56 -4.04 -17.12
CA ALA A 9 7.50 -4.16 -18.13
C ALA A 9 6.16 -4.54 -17.49
N ASP A 10 6.16 -5.47 -16.54
CA ASP A 10 4.96 -5.87 -15.81
C ASP A 10 4.38 -4.69 -15.01
N ALA A 11 5.26 -3.93 -14.35
CA ALA A 11 4.85 -2.74 -13.60
C ALA A 11 4.35 -1.61 -14.51
N ALA A 12 4.99 -1.36 -15.65
CA ALA A 12 4.56 -0.36 -16.62
C ALA A 12 3.14 -0.65 -17.14
N ALA A 13 2.84 -1.93 -17.40
CA ALA A 13 1.51 -2.38 -17.85
C ALA A 13 0.39 -2.16 -16.81
N ARG A 14 0.73 -1.86 -15.55
CA ARG A 14 -0.22 -1.55 -14.47
C ARG A 14 -0.32 -0.05 -14.17
N VAL A 15 0.50 0.80 -14.78
CA VAL A 15 0.37 2.26 -14.63
C VAL A 15 -0.76 2.77 -15.53
N ARG A 16 -1.79 3.37 -14.95
CA ARG A 16 -2.88 4.00 -15.71
C ARG A 16 -2.48 5.41 -16.15
N VAL A 17 -2.20 5.57 -17.44
CA VAL A 17 -1.92 6.89 -18.05
C VAL A 17 -3.25 7.58 -18.39
N PRO A 18 -3.51 8.80 -17.90
CA PRO A 18 -4.75 9.51 -18.21
C PRO A 18 -4.88 9.87 -19.70
N GLY A 19 -6.09 9.70 -20.25
CA GLY A 19 -6.48 10.15 -21.58
C GLY A 19 -7.24 11.49 -21.57
N SER A 20 -7.59 12.00 -22.75
CA SER A 20 -8.27 13.29 -22.90
C SER A 20 -9.70 13.34 -22.35
N ALA A 21 -10.33 12.19 -22.15
CA ALA A 21 -11.68 12.06 -21.60
C ALA A 21 -11.69 11.85 -20.07
N ASP A 22 -10.52 11.73 -19.43
CA ASP A 22 -10.45 11.44 -18.01
C ASP A 22 -10.74 12.67 -17.14
N ASP A 23 -11.44 12.44 -16.03
CA ASP A 23 -11.66 13.40 -14.96
C ASP A 23 -11.10 12.88 -13.62
N LYS A 24 -11.27 13.66 -12.56
CA LYS A 24 -10.78 13.32 -11.21
C LYS A 24 -11.39 12.03 -10.63
N TYR A 25 -12.57 11.60 -11.09
CA TYR A 25 -13.22 10.37 -10.65
C TYR A 25 -12.79 9.18 -11.51
N SER A 26 -12.68 9.35 -12.84
CA SER A 26 -12.21 8.28 -13.73
C SER A 26 -10.73 7.93 -13.51
N ARG A 27 -9.96 8.88 -12.98
CA ARG A 27 -8.58 8.68 -12.49
C ARG A 27 -8.50 8.06 -11.08
N GLY A 28 -9.62 7.62 -10.52
CA GLY A 28 -9.69 7.00 -9.21
C GLY A 28 -9.70 8.00 -8.06
N VAL A 29 -10.48 7.68 -7.02
CA VAL A 29 -10.50 8.38 -5.72
C VAL A 29 -10.13 7.38 -4.63
N LEU A 30 -9.10 7.69 -3.86
CA LEU A 30 -8.64 6.90 -2.72
C LEU A 30 -9.21 7.47 -1.42
N GLY A 31 -9.89 6.63 -0.63
CA GLY A 31 -10.22 6.94 0.77
C GLY A 31 -9.06 6.59 1.67
N VAL A 32 -8.67 7.49 2.58
CA VAL A 32 -7.51 7.31 3.46
C VAL A 32 -7.91 7.48 4.93
N VAL A 33 -7.65 6.46 5.74
CA VAL A 33 -7.86 6.45 7.19
C VAL A 33 -6.55 6.02 7.85
N THR A 34 -5.61 6.95 7.91
CA THR A 34 -4.27 6.77 8.46
C THR A 34 -3.93 7.94 9.36
N GLY A 35 -2.93 7.78 10.23
CA GLY A 35 -2.50 8.80 11.19
C GLY A 35 -3.45 8.96 12.37
N SER A 36 -2.86 9.35 13.49
CA SER A 36 -3.50 9.60 14.77
C SER A 36 -2.98 10.92 15.35
N ASP A 37 -3.44 11.31 16.53
CA ASP A 37 -2.86 12.45 17.24
C ASP A 37 -1.39 12.22 17.61
N THR A 38 -1.04 10.96 17.90
CA THR A 38 0.31 10.51 18.24
C THR A 38 1.20 10.43 16.99
N PHE A 39 0.67 9.91 15.89
CA PHE A 39 1.43 9.63 14.65
C PHE A 39 0.81 10.29 13.41
N PRO A 40 0.65 11.63 13.38
CA PRO A 40 0.04 12.32 12.24
C PRO A 40 0.91 12.25 10.97
N GLY A 41 2.22 12.03 11.12
CA GLY A 41 3.16 11.94 10.00
C GLY A 41 2.86 10.81 9.02
N ALA A 42 2.33 9.68 9.49
CA ALA A 42 1.97 8.55 8.62
C ALA A 42 0.90 8.94 7.58
N ALA A 43 -0.05 9.78 7.99
CA ALA A 43 -1.05 10.35 7.07
C ALA A 43 -0.41 11.22 6.00
N VAL A 44 0.50 12.11 6.40
CA VAL A 44 1.21 13.00 5.47
C VAL A 44 2.00 12.19 4.44
N LEU A 45 2.77 11.20 4.89
CA LEU A 45 3.61 10.38 4.00
C LEU A 45 2.80 9.55 3.00
N GLY A 46 1.75 8.87 3.46
CA GLY A 46 0.89 8.07 2.59
C GLY A 46 0.10 8.93 1.59
N VAL A 47 -0.43 10.07 2.03
CA VAL A 47 -1.18 10.98 1.15
C VAL A 47 -0.27 11.65 0.13
N GLU A 48 0.92 12.10 0.54
CA GLU A 48 1.95 12.65 -0.34
C GLU A 48 2.27 11.68 -1.49
N ALA A 49 2.53 10.42 -1.12
CA ALA A 49 2.82 9.37 -2.08
C ALA A 49 1.65 9.08 -3.01
N ALA A 50 0.42 8.99 -2.48
CA ALA A 50 -0.77 8.72 -3.28
C ALA A 50 -1.03 9.79 -4.34
N VAL A 51 -0.95 11.08 -3.96
CA VAL A 51 -1.12 12.20 -4.88
C VAL A 51 -0.06 12.17 -5.99
N ARG A 52 1.19 11.86 -5.64
CA ARG A 52 2.29 11.80 -6.62
C ARG A 52 2.31 10.55 -7.49
N ALA A 53 1.61 9.49 -7.08
CA ALA A 53 1.47 8.25 -7.85
C ALA A 53 0.39 8.30 -8.94
N GLY A 54 -0.36 9.42 -9.04
CA GLY A 54 -1.23 9.69 -10.19
C GLY A 54 -2.73 9.47 -9.98
N VAL A 55 -3.17 9.23 -8.73
CA VAL A 55 -4.59 9.16 -8.38
C VAL A 55 -5.31 10.47 -8.72
N GLY A 56 -6.59 10.40 -9.08
CA GLY A 56 -7.40 11.56 -9.43
C GLY A 56 -7.80 12.43 -8.24
N MET A 57 -8.06 11.81 -7.09
CA MET A 57 -8.40 12.50 -5.84
C MET A 57 -8.06 11.65 -4.63
N VAL A 58 -7.67 12.30 -3.53
CA VAL A 58 -7.57 11.68 -2.21
C VAL A 58 -8.65 12.27 -1.31
N ARG A 59 -9.38 11.38 -0.63
CA ARG A 59 -10.28 11.73 0.47
C ARG A 59 -9.65 11.28 1.78
N TYR A 60 -9.20 12.24 2.59
CA TYR A 60 -8.64 11.94 3.89
C TYR A 60 -9.73 11.99 4.97
N LEU A 61 -9.95 10.86 5.64
CA LEU A 61 -11.06 10.61 6.56
C LEU A 61 -10.57 10.10 7.92
N GLY A 62 -9.31 10.42 8.26
CA GLY A 62 -8.67 10.13 9.55
C GLY A 62 -8.87 11.23 10.60
N ALA A 63 -8.03 11.22 11.64
CA ALA A 63 -8.12 12.16 12.76
C ALA A 63 -7.89 13.63 12.36
N GLU A 64 -8.52 14.57 13.06
CA GLU A 64 -8.49 16.01 12.73
C GLU A 64 -7.07 16.60 12.70
N ARG A 65 -6.24 16.29 13.72
CA ARG A 65 -4.85 16.76 13.76
C ARG A 65 -4.02 16.28 12.56
N ALA A 66 -4.27 15.06 12.12
CA ALA A 66 -3.60 14.49 10.97
C ALA A 66 -4.17 15.08 9.65
N ALA A 67 -5.47 15.37 9.59
CA ALA A 67 -6.09 16.09 8.48
C ALA A 67 -5.46 17.48 8.28
N ASP A 68 -5.28 18.23 9.36
CA ASP A 68 -4.61 19.53 9.35
C ASP A 68 -3.16 19.44 8.85
N ALA A 69 -2.44 18.40 9.24
CA ALA A 69 -1.07 18.16 8.79
C ALA A 69 -1.01 17.83 7.29
N VAL A 70 -1.95 17.03 6.81
CA VAL A 70 -2.12 16.70 5.39
C VAL A 70 -2.44 17.96 4.59
N LEU A 71 -3.42 18.77 4.99
CA LEU A 71 -3.84 19.97 4.27
C LEU A 71 -2.75 21.03 4.16
N ARG A 72 -1.82 21.09 5.13
CA ARG A 72 -0.63 21.98 5.06
C ARG A 72 0.34 21.60 3.94
N HIS A 73 0.43 20.33 3.58
CA HIS A 73 1.31 19.85 2.50
C HIS A 73 0.57 19.71 1.17
N ARG A 74 -0.72 19.34 1.24
CA ARG A 74 -1.57 18.97 0.12
C ARG A 74 -2.95 19.60 0.22
N PRO A 75 -3.08 20.91 -0.09
CA PRO A 75 -4.37 21.61 -0.03
C PRO A 75 -5.41 21.08 -1.04
N GLU A 76 -4.99 20.28 -2.02
CA GLU A 76 -5.88 19.60 -2.97
C GLU A 76 -6.64 18.39 -2.37
N VAL A 77 -6.28 17.93 -1.17
CA VAL A 77 -6.91 16.78 -0.50
C VAL A 77 -8.28 17.17 0.05
N VAL A 78 -9.27 16.28 -0.12
CA VAL A 78 -10.63 16.50 0.36
C VAL A 78 -10.80 15.81 1.71
N THR A 79 -11.21 16.55 2.75
CA THR A 79 -11.43 16.01 4.10
C THR A 79 -12.90 15.68 4.42
N ALA A 80 -13.74 15.63 3.38
CA ALA A 80 -15.15 15.31 3.47
C ALA A 80 -15.44 13.91 2.93
N ASP A 81 -16.47 13.25 3.47
CA ASP A 81 -16.98 11.97 2.95
C ASP A 81 -17.46 12.09 1.50
N GLY A 82 -17.51 10.95 0.81
CA GLY A 82 -18.01 10.82 -0.54
C GLY A 82 -17.50 9.57 -1.24
N ARG A 83 -17.80 9.45 -2.54
CA ARG A 83 -17.40 8.29 -3.35
C ARG A 83 -15.88 8.08 -3.34
N VAL A 84 -15.49 6.83 -3.11
CA VAL A 84 -14.13 6.30 -3.27
C VAL A 84 -14.14 5.03 -4.13
N GLN A 85 -12.96 4.59 -4.55
CA GLN A 85 -12.75 3.42 -5.42
C GLN A 85 -11.80 2.40 -4.77
N ALA A 86 -11.02 2.83 -3.78
CA ALA A 86 -10.22 1.96 -2.92
C ALA A 86 -10.03 2.64 -1.55
N TRP A 87 -9.59 1.87 -0.56
CA TRP A 87 -9.34 2.33 0.81
C TRP A 87 -7.91 2.02 1.24
N LEU A 88 -7.23 3.00 1.85
CA LEU A 88 -5.99 2.80 2.59
C LEU A 88 -6.22 3.07 4.07
N ILE A 89 -5.97 2.08 4.92
CA ILE A 89 -6.29 2.14 6.35
C ILE A 89 -5.10 1.62 7.16
N GLY A 90 -4.79 2.29 8.27
CA GLY A 90 -4.06 1.68 9.39
C GLY A 90 -2.69 2.25 9.73
N SER A 91 -1.91 2.74 8.75
CA SER A 91 -0.62 3.38 9.02
C SER A 91 -0.77 4.51 10.06
N GLY A 92 0.00 4.48 11.14
CA GLY A 92 -0.07 5.48 12.22
C GLY A 92 -1.36 5.49 13.06
N LEU A 93 -2.25 4.50 12.93
CA LEU A 93 -3.35 4.32 13.88
C LEU A 93 -2.83 3.62 15.14
N ASP A 94 -2.89 4.31 16.28
CA ASP A 94 -2.79 3.69 17.60
C ASP A 94 -4.13 3.04 17.99
N GLU A 95 -4.19 2.38 19.15
CA GLU A 95 -5.36 1.61 19.56
C GLU A 95 -6.63 2.48 19.65
N ASP A 96 -6.50 3.70 20.19
CA ASP A 96 -7.61 4.63 20.35
C ASP A 96 -8.08 5.16 19.00
N ALA A 97 -7.17 5.62 18.13
CA ALA A 97 -7.53 6.11 16.80
C ALA A 97 -8.15 5.01 15.93
N ARG A 98 -7.64 3.78 16.05
CA ARG A 98 -8.18 2.61 15.37
C ARG A 98 -9.57 2.23 15.88
N ALA A 99 -9.80 2.28 17.19
CA ALA A 99 -11.13 2.07 17.78
C ALA A 99 -12.13 3.14 17.30
N ALA A 100 -11.71 4.41 17.28
CA ALA A 100 -12.52 5.51 16.76
C ALA A 100 -12.84 5.38 15.26
N ALA A 101 -11.91 4.81 14.48
CA ALA A 101 -12.12 4.54 13.05
C ALA A 101 -12.97 3.28 12.78
N GLY A 102 -13.36 2.52 13.80
CA GLY A 102 -13.92 1.17 13.66
C GLY A 102 -15.11 1.04 12.71
N SER A 103 -16.07 1.98 12.74
CA SER A 103 -17.21 1.96 11.82
C SER A 103 -16.77 2.15 10.36
N ARG A 104 -15.83 3.06 10.11
CA ARG A 104 -15.32 3.33 8.76
C ARG A 104 -14.47 2.17 8.24
N ILE A 105 -13.73 1.48 9.11
CA ILE A 105 -13.02 0.24 8.77
C ILE A 105 -14.02 -0.83 8.35
N ALA A 106 -15.09 -1.03 9.13
CA ALA A 106 -16.14 -1.99 8.79
C ALA A 106 -16.82 -1.64 7.45
N ASP A 107 -17.19 -0.38 7.25
CA ASP A 107 -17.81 0.08 6.01
C ASP A 107 -16.90 -0.13 4.79
N ALA A 108 -15.59 0.12 4.92
CA ALA A 108 -14.62 -0.12 3.87
C ALA A 108 -14.50 -1.61 3.51
N LEU A 109 -14.49 -2.49 4.52
CA LEU A 109 -14.40 -3.93 4.32
C LEU A 109 -15.69 -4.54 3.77
N ASP A 110 -16.84 -3.90 4.01
CA ASP A 110 -18.15 -4.32 3.48
C ASP A 110 -18.47 -3.69 2.11
N SER A 111 -17.69 -2.71 1.64
CA SER A 111 -18.00 -1.99 0.39
C SER A 111 -17.73 -2.77 -0.90
N GLY A 112 -17.05 -3.92 -0.82
CA GLY A 112 -16.61 -4.71 -1.98
C GLY A 112 -15.55 -4.02 -2.85
N LEU A 113 -14.93 -2.96 -2.34
CA LEU A 113 -13.85 -2.24 -3.01
C LEU A 113 -12.49 -2.80 -2.58
N PRO A 114 -11.41 -2.56 -3.34
CA PRO A 114 -10.05 -2.83 -2.87
C PRO A 114 -9.75 -2.12 -1.55
N VAL A 115 -9.23 -2.87 -0.57
CA VAL A 115 -8.85 -2.33 0.75
C VAL A 115 -7.42 -2.71 1.08
N ILE A 116 -6.61 -1.71 1.42
CA ILE A 116 -5.27 -1.88 1.97
C ILE A 116 -5.35 -1.73 3.48
N LEU A 117 -4.91 -2.76 4.21
CA LEU A 117 -4.74 -2.73 5.65
C LEU A 117 -3.24 -2.76 5.97
N ASP A 118 -2.73 -1.66 6.52
CA ASP A 118 -1.33 -1.53 6.93
C ASP A 118 -1.22 -1.35 8.45
N ALA A 119 -0.09 -1.73 9.02
CA ALA A 119 0.26 -1.53 10.44
C ALA A 119 -0.91 -1.76 11.43
N GLY A 120 -1.48 -0.69 11.99
CA GLY A 120 -2.52 -0.74 13.03
C GLY A 120 -3.84 -1.40 12.60
N ALA A 121 -4.08 -1.57 11.29
CA ALA A 121 -5.30 -2.19 10.76
C ALA A 121 -5.10 -3.63 10.28
N LEU A 122 -3.90 -4.22 10.38
CA LEU A 122 -3.62 -5.56 9.87
C LEU A 122 -4.55 -6.64 10.45
N ARG A 123 -4.96 -6.49 11.71
CA ARG A 123 -5.86 -7.43 12.40
C ARG A 123 -7.30 -7.41 11.86
N ASP A 124 -7.71 -6.35 11.17
CA ASP A 124 -9.04 -6.26 10.57
C ASP A 124 -9.19 -7.12 9.31
N ALA A 125 -8.10 -7.67 8.77
CA ALA A 125 -8.12 -8.52 7.58
C ALA A 125 -9.07 -9.72 7.75
N THR A 126 -9.24 -10.19 8.98
CA THR A 126 -10.15 -11.30 9.32
C THR A 126 -11.62 -10.90 9.32
N SER A 127 -11.96 -9.61 9.23
CA SER A 127 -13.34 -9.10 9.33
C SER A 127 -14.01 -8.85 7.98
N ALA A 128 -13.27 -8.84 6.86
CA ALA A 128 -13.83 -8.60 5.53
C ALA A 128 -14.76 -9.73 5.06
N ARG A 129 -15.87 -9.34 4.41
CA ARG A 129 -16.78 -10.26 3.70
C ARG A 129 -16.12 -10.82 2.44
N ASP A 130 -15.60 -9.94 1.59
CA ASP A 130 -14.81 -10.31 0.41
C ASP A 130 -13.33 -10.06 0.67
N ARG A 131 -12.62 -11.13 1.05
CA ARG A 131 -11.21 -11.06 1.39
C ARG A 131 -10.29 -11.06 0.16
N SER A 132 -10.81 -11.41 -1.04
CA SER A 132 -10.02 -11.46 -2.28
C SER A 132 -9.51 -10.09 -2.74
N ARG A 133 -10.19 -9.01 -2.31
CA ARG A 133 -9.87 -7.61 -2.62
C ARG A 133 -9.08 -6.90 -1.51
N VAL A 134 -8.74 -7.62 -0.44
CA VAL A 134 -7.95 -7.08 0.67
C VAL A 134 -6.47 -7.34 0.44
N VAL A 135 -5.65 -6.30 0.61
CA VAL A 135 -4.19 -6.39 0.66
C VAL A 135 -3.71 -6.03 2.05
N ILE A 136 -2.92 -6.89 2.66
CA ILE A 136 -2.18 -6.56 3.88
C ILE A 136 -0.72 -6.28 3.55
N THR A 137 -0.11 -5.30 4.21
CA THR A 137 1.27 -4.87 3.95
C THR A 137 2.20 -5.05 5.16
N PRO A 138 2.26 -6.22 5.83
CA PRO A 138 3.04 -6.37 7.04
C PRO A 138 4.55 -6.38 6.76
N HIS A 139 5.35 -5.92 7.72
CA HIS A 139 6.74 -6.38 7.85
C HIS A 139 6.81 -7.67 8.69
N ALA A 140 7.98 -8.31 8.81
CA ALA A 140 8.12 -9.61 9.49
C ALA A 140 7.52 -9.66 10.92
N GLY A 141 7.84 -8.69 11.77
CA GLY A 141 7.27 -8.61 13.13
C GLY A 141 5.76 -8.33 13.19
N GLU A 142 5.21 -7.58 12.23
CA GLU A 142 3.77 -7.36 12.11
C GLU A 142 3.06 -8.64 11.69
N LEU A 143 3.62 -9.36 10.70
CA LEU A 143 3.06 -10.63 10.27
C LEU A 143 3.08 -11.67 11.39
N ALA A 144 4.19 -11.76 12.12
CA ALA A 144 4.32 -12.67 13.25
C ALA A 144 3.26 -12.41 14.33
N ARG A 145 3.06 -11.13 14.70
CA ARG A 145 2.01 -10.72 15.63
C ARG A 145 0.61 -11.09 15.11
N LEU A 146 0.32 -10.81 13.84
CA LEU A 146 -0.97 -11.13 13.23
C LEU A 146 -1.25 -12.63 13.27
N LEU A 147 -0.30 -13.47 12.83
CA LEU A 147 -0.45 -14.93 12.85
C LEU A 147 -0.59 -15.49 14.27
N THR A 148 0.08 -14.88 15.26
CA THR A 148 -0.11 -15.26 16.66
C THR A 148 -1.56 -15.02 17.10
N THR A 149 -2.20 -13.93 16.66
CA THR A 149 -3.62 -13.67 16.98
C THR A 149 -4.58 -14.66 16.32
N THR A 150 -4.17 -15.34 15.25
CA THR A 150 -4.97 -16.38 14.57
C THR A 150 -4.62 -17.80 15.04
N GLY A 151 -3.72 -17.93 16.02
CA GLY A 151 -3.36 -19.21 16.65
C GLY A 151 -2.08 -19.87 16.13
N THR A 152 -1.34 -19.19 15.26
CA THR A 152 -0.04 -19.66 14.73
C THR A 152 1.11 -18.97 15.46
N ASP A 153 1.77 -19.68 16.39
CA ASP A 153 2.92 -19.16 17.13
C ASP A 153 4.17 -19.08 16.25
N VAL A 154 4.64 -17.86 16.00
CA VAL A 154 5.80 -17.58 15.14
C VAL A 154 6.45 -16.27 15.56
N THR A 155 7.77 -16.23 15.50
CA THR A 155 8.59 -15.04 15.79
C THR A 155 8.95 -14.25 14.54
N ALA A 156 9.31 -12.98 14.70
CA ALA A 156 9.77 -12.15 13.59
C ALA A 156 11.03 -12.72 12.91
N GLU A 157 11.91 -13.37 13.69
CA GLU A 157 13.13 -14.01 13.24
C GLU A 157 12.83 -15.21 12.35
N GLN A 158 11.84 -16.03 12.72
CA GLN A 158 11.37 -17.14 11.88
C GLN A 158 10.75 -16.65 10.58
N VAL A 159 9.96 -15.56 10.62
CA VAL A 159 9.42 -14.92 9.41
C VAL A 159 10.54 -14.43 8.49
N LYS A 160 11.58 -13.78 9.05
CA LYS A 160 12.75 -13.33 8.28
C LYS A 160 13.58 -14.47 7.69
N ALA A 161 13.64 -15.62 8.36
CA ALA A 161 14.40 -16.78 7.91
C ALA A 161 13.73 -17.52 6.75
N SER A 162 12.41 -17.42 6.60
CA SER A 162 11.65 -18.10 5.53
C SER A 162 10.46 -17.24 5.05
N PRO A 163 10.72 -16.01 4.54
CA PRO A 163 9.67 -15.04 4.25
C PRO A 163 8.70 -15.51 3.16
N ASP A 164 9.21 -16.27 2.19
CA ASP A 164 8.44 -16.91 1.13
C ASP A 164 7.35 -17.85 1.69
N SER A 165 7.75 -18.75 2.60
CA SER A 165 6.86 -19.75 3.20
C SER A 165 5.81 -19.08 4.11
N TRP A 166 6.21 -18.07 4.87
CA TRP A 166 5.31 -17.35 5.77
C TRP A 166 4.33 -16.43 5.03
N ALA A 167 4.75 -15.80 3.93
CA ALA A 167 3.85 -15.03 3.08
C ALA A 167 2.77 -15.93 2.46
N VAL A 168 3.15 -17.12 1.97
CA VAL A 168 2.20 -18.13 1.45
C VAL A 168 1.23 -18.58 2.53
N ARG A 169 1.76 -18.98 3.70
CA ARG A 169 0.92 -19.42 4.82
C ARG A 169 -0.10 -18.36 5.22
N ALA A 170 0.33 -17.11 5.31
CA ALA A 170 -0.53 -15.99 5.69
C ALA A 170 -1.63 -15.72 4.64
N ALA A 171 -1.29 -15.74 3.36
CA ALA A 171 -2.27 -15.55 2.28
C ALA A 171 -3.33 -16.66 2.27
N GLU A 172 -2.92 -17.92 2.49
CA GLU A 172 -3.83 -19.07 2.57
C GLU A 172 -4.73 -19.02 3.82
N GLU A 173 -4.16 -18.71 4.99
CA GLU A 173 -4.89 -18.69 6.27
C GLU A 173 -5.87 -17.53 6.37
N LEU A 174 -5.45 -16.33 5.93
CA LEU A 174 -6.26 -15.12 6.01
C LEU A 174 -7.15 -14.93 4.78
N ARG A 175 -6.86 -15.64 3.68
CA ARG A 175 -7.53 -15.51 2.37
C ARG A 175 -7.47 -14.10 1.79
N VAL A 176 -6.35 -13.40 1.98
CA VAL A 176 -6.08 -12.04 1.50
C VAL A 176 -4.79 -12.02 0.70
N THR A 177 -4.58 -10.98 -0.11
CA THR A 177 -3.27 -10.75 -0.72
C THR A 177 -2.31 -10.22 0.35
N VAL A 178 -1.12 -10.81 0.43
CA VAL A 178 -0.07 -10.44 1.37
C VAL A 178 1.08 -9.81 0.61
N LEU A 179 1.41 -8.56 0.91
CA LEU A 179 2.65 -7.90 0.51
C LEU A 179 3.57 -7.86 1.74
N LEU A 180 4.42 -8.89 1.88
CA LEU A 180 5.37 -9.00 2.98
C LEU A 180 6.62 -8.17 2.69
N LYS A 181 6.77 -7.05 3.42
CA LYS A 181 7.88 -6.10 3.29
C LYS A 181 9.20 -6.73 3.77
N GLY A 182 10.27 -6.53 2.99
CA GLY A 182 11.63 -6.99 3.29
C GLY A 182 12.62 -6.61 2.19
N ALA A 183 13.89 -7.04 2.32
CA ALA A 183 14.92 -6.81 1.30
C ALA A 183 14.51 -7.35 -0.08
N THR A 184 13.81 -8.48 -0.08
CA THR A 184 12.94 -8.89 -1.19
C THR A 184 11.51 -8.85 -0.66
N THR A 185 10.67 -8.05 -1.31
CA THR A 185 9.24 -8.01 -1.00
C THR A 185 8.57 -9.21 -1.64
N HIS A 186 7.79 -9.96 -0.86
CA HIS A 186 7.06 -11.14 -1.33
C HIS A 186 5.57 -10.80 -1.42
N ILE A 187 4.98 -10.96 -2.59
CA ILE A 187 3.57 -10.73 -2.84
C ILE A 187 2.90 -12.07 -3.12
N VAL A 188 1.92 -12.44 -2.31
CA VAL A 188 1.18 -13.70 -2.46
C VAL A 188 -0.32 -13.44 -2.45
N SER A 189 -1.03 -13.94 -3.46
CA SER A 189 -2.50 -13.92 -3.48
C SER A 189 -3.08 -15.23 -2.92
N PRO A 190 -4.31 -15.23 -2.39
CA PRO A 190 -4.93 -16.45 -1.86
C PRO A 190 -5.23 -17.52 -2.92
N GLU A 191 -5.35 -17.16 -4.21
CA GLU A 191 -5.45 -18.10 -5.35
C GLU A 191 -4.08 -18.63 -5.83
N GLY A 192 -2.98 -18.13 -5.27
CA GLY A 192 -1.65 -18.72 -5.42
C GLY A 192 -0.68 -17.96 -6.33
N SER A 193 -0.99 -16.73 -6.74
CA SER A 193 0.01 -15.84 -7.35
C SER A 193 1.17 -15.64 -6.38
N ARG A 194 2.41 -15.77 -6.85
CA ARG A 194 3.64 -15.70 -6.03
C ARG A 194 4.68 -14.86 -6.75
N VAL A 195 4.83 -13.63 -6.31
CA VAL A 195 5.67 -12.62 -6.96
C VAL A 195 6.71 -12.08 -6.00
N THR A 196 7.92 -11.86 -6.48
CA THR A 196 8.98 -11.17 -5.74
C THR A 196 9.32 -9.83 -6.39
N VAL A 197 9.68 -8.86 -5.54
CA VAL A 197 10.25 -7.58 -5.95
C VAL A 197 11.49 -7.34 -5.10
N SER A 198 12.67 -7.43 -5.72
CA SER A 198 13.94 -7.22 -5.04
C SER A 198 14.24 -5.73 -4.86
N GLN A 199 14.57 -5.31 -3.63
CA GLN A 199 14.97 -3.93 -3.38
C GLN A 199 16.34 -3.64 -3.97
N THR A 200 16.51 -2.43 -4.51
CA THR A 200 17.76 -1.98 -5.14
C THR A 200 18.58 -1.06 -4.24
N THR A 201 18.06 -0.64 -3.08
CA THR A 201 18.78 0.17 -2.10
C THR A 201 18.41 -0.17 -0.65
N SER A 202 19.41 -0.38 0.20
CA SER A 202 19.23 -0.61 1.64
C SER A 202 18.84 0.67 2.39
N TRP A 203 19.01 1.84 1.78
CA TRP A 203 18.63 3.12 2.37
C TRP A 203 17.11 3.28 2.59
N LEU A 204 16.30 2.37 2.03
CA LEU A 204 14.87 2.24 2.32
C LEU A 204 14.56 1.80 3.76
N ALA A 205 15.54 1.30 4.50
CA ALA A 205 15.42 0.90 5.90
C ALA A 205 15.36 2.11 6.86
N THR A 206 14.49 3.08 6.55
CA THR A 206 14.19 4.26 7.36
C THR A 206 12.71 4.34 7.67
N ALA A 207 12.34 5.00 8.77
CA ALA A 207 10.96 5.12 9.19
C ALA A 207 10.11 5.86 8.14
N GLY A 208 8.87 5.40 7.94
CA GLY A 208 7.89 6.06 7.08
C GLY A 208 7.93 5.66 5.59
N THR A 209 8.94 4.93 5.12
CA THR A 209 8.95 4.42 3.73
C THR A 209 7.82 3.41 3.48
N GLY A 210 7.43 2.66 4.52
CA GLY A 210 6.24 1.80 4.48
C GLY A 210 4.95 2.59 4.22
N ASP A 211 4.79 3.77 4.82
CA ASP A 211 3.62 4.64 4.62
C ASP A 211 3.57 5.16 3.18
N VAL A 212 4.73 5.50 2.62
CA VAL A 212 4.88 5.89 1.20
C VAL A 212 4.46 4.74 0.29
N LEU A 213 4.97 3.53 0.54
CA LEU A 213 4.57 2.33 -0.22
C LEU A 213 3.05 2.09 -0.15
N ALA A 214 2.45 2.21 1.03
CA ALA A 214 1.01 2.03 1.21
C ALA A 214 0.21 3.08 0.43
N GLY A 215 0.68 4.33 0.39
CA GLY A 215 0.12 5.40 -0.43
C GLY A 215 0.21 5.14 -1.93
N VAL A 216 1.36 4.67 -2.43
CA VAL A 216 1.53 4.26 -3.84
C VAL A 216 0.56 3.14 -4.20
N LEU A 217 0.48 2.11 -3.36
CA LEU A 217 -0.43 0.98 -3.55
C LEU A 217 -1.89 1.43 -3.58
N GLY A 218 -2.31 2.26 -2.62
CA GLY A 218 -3.65 2.83 -2.56
C GLY A 218 -4.01 3.60 -3.82
N ALA A 219 -3.12 4.46 -4.30
CA ALA A 219 -3.32 5.20 -5.53
C ALA A 219 -3.50 4.29 -6.74
N MET A 220 -2.64 3.28 -6.90
CA MET A 220 -2.75 2.35 -8.03
C MET A 220 -4.03 1.52 -7.96
N LEU A 221 -4.41 0.98 -6.80
CA LEU A 221 -5.65 0.22 -6.65
C LEU A 221 -6.89 1.08 -6.90
N ALA A 222 -6.89 2.36 -6.51
CA ALA A 222 -7.98 3.29 -6.80
C ALA A 222 -8.20 3.51 -8.31
N THR A 223 -7.17 3.28 -9.14
CA THR A 223 -7.26 3.38 -10.60
C THR A 223 -7.71 2.09 -11.31
N HIS A 224 -7.79 0.97 -10.58
CA HIS A 224 -8.11 -0.38 -11.08
C HIS A 224 -9.31 -1.02 -10.34
N ILE A 225 -10.41 -0.26 -10.20
CA ILE A 225 -11.59 -0.66 -9.40
C ILE A 225 -12.20 -2.02 -9.83
N ASP A 226 -12.28 -2.29 -11.13
CA ASP A 226 -12.89 -3.51 -11.67
C ASP A 226 -11.93 -4.71 -11.69
N GLY A 227 -10.72 -4.54 -11.15
CA GLY A 227 -9.72 -5.59 -11.08
C GLY A 227 -10.20 -6.78 -10.26
N ASP A 228 -9.92 -7.99 -10.71
CA ASP A 228 -10.03 -9.21 -9.90
C ASP A 228 -8.84 -9.33 -8.93
N GLU A 229 -8.78 -10.43 -8.18
CA GLU A 229 -7.67 -10.72 -7.27
C GLU A 229 -6.30 -10.69 -7.96
N GLN A 230 -6.21 -11.19 -9.19
CA GLN A 230 -4.96 -11.20 -9.95
C GLN A 230 -4.52 -9.78 -10.31
N VAL A 231 -5.47 -8.89 -10.60
CA VAL A 231 -5.20 -7.46 -10.75
C VAL A 231 -4.74 -6.84 -9.42
N VAL A 232 -5.33 -7.22 -8.29
CA VAL A 232 -4.89 -6.74 -6.96
C VAL A 232 -3.44 -7.15 -6.67
N ALA A 233 -3.09 -8.42 -6.85
CA ALA A 233 -1.74 -8.93 -6.59
C ALA A 233 -0.68 -8.31 -7.54
N SER A 234 -0.99 -8.22 -8.84
CA SER A 234 -0.10 -7.56 -9.81
C SER A 234 0.05 -6.05 -9.56
N THR A 235 -1.00 -5.39 -9.07
CA THR A 235 -0.94 -3.98 -8.66
C THR A 235 -0.08 -3.80 -7.42
N ALA A 236 -0.18 -4.71 -6.43
CA ALA A 236 0.66 -4.74 -5.25
C ALA A 236 2.15 -4.90 -5.60
N ALA A 237 2.49 -5.81 -6.50
CA ALA A 237 3.86 -5.97 -6.99
C ALA A 237 4.36 -4.73 -7.75
N SER A 238 3.51 -4.14 -8.59
CA SER A 238 3.86 -2.92 -9.35
C SER A 238 4.09 -1.71 -8.45
N ALA A 239 3.29 -1.56 -7.39
CA ALA A 239 3.48 -0.52 -6.38
C ALA A 239 4.80 -0.68 -5.62
N ALA A 240 5.16 -1.91 -5.23
CA ALA A 240 6.45 -2.20 -4.60
C ALA A 240 7.64 -1.86 -5.50
N LEU A 241 7.57 -2.21 -6.80
CA LEU A 241 8.61 -1.89 -7.77
C LEU A 241 8.73 -0.37 -7.99
N LEU A 242 7.60 0.32 -8.11
CA LEU A 242 7.58 1.77 -8.31
C LEU A 242 8.17 2.51 -7.10
N HIS A 243 7.82 2.08 -5.89
CA HIS A 243 8.38 2.57 -4.64
C HIS A 243 9.91 2.36 -4.58
N ASP A 244 10.40 1.15 -4.89
CA ASP A 244 11.83 0.87 -4.95
C ASP A 244 12.56 1.74 -5.99
N ARG A 245 11.96 1.88 -7.19
CA ARG A 245 12.52 2.75 -8.23
C ARG A 245 12.62 4.20 -7.78
N ALA A 246 11.59 4.72 -7.13
CA ALA A 246 11.61 6.07 -6.58
C ALA A 246 12.72 6.23 -5.52
N ALA A 247 12.89 5.23 -4.65
CA ALA A 247 13.95 5.25 -3.65
C ALA A 247 15.36 5.23 -4.26
N ARG A 248 15.59 4.45 -5.32
CA ARG A 248 16.85 4.45 -6.07
C ARG A 248 17.14 5.82 -6.70
N ILE A 249 16.13 6.46 -7.28
CA ILE A 249 16.25 7.81 -7.87
C ILE A 249 16.58 8.86 -6.80
N ALA A 250 15.90 8.79 -5.65
CA ALA A 250 16.13 9.69 -4.52
C ALA A 250 17.52 9.49 -3.90
N SER A 251 17.91 8.23 -3.68
CA SER A 251 19.13 7.86 -2.96
C SER A 251 20.40 8.24 -3.70
N ARG A 252 20.48 7.96 -5.00
CA ARG A 252 21.73 8.13 -5.77
C ARG A 252 22.95 7.47 -5.10
N GLY A 253 22.72 6.43 -4.28
CA GLY A 253 23.74 5.72 -3.49
C GLY A 253 23.94 6.23 -2.06
N GLY A 254 23.24 7.28 -1.63
CA GLY A 254 23.32 7.86 -0.29
C GLY A 254 22.02 7.77 0.54
N PRO A 255 22.04 8.30 1.78
CA PRO A 255 20.87 8.35 2.66
C PRO A 255 19.67 9.03 2.03
N ILE A 256 18.46 8.59 2.40
CA ILE A 256 17.18 9.16 1.98
C ILE A 256 16.22 9.26 3.16
N ALA A 257 15.30 10.22 3.09
CA ALA A 257 14.09 10.28 3.90
C ALA A 257 12.89 9.74 3.12
N ALA A 258 11.81 9.39 3.83
CA ALA A 258 10.58 8.90 3.20
C ALA A 258 9.97 9.91 2.21
N LEU A 259 9.99 11.21 2.53
CA LEU A 259 9.51 12.25 1.61
C LEU A 259 10.35 12.36 0.33
N ASP A 260 11.66 12.10 0.38
CA ASP A 260 12.49 12.08 -0.83
C ASP A 260 12.02 10.98 -1.80
N VAL A 261 11.61 9.82 -1.25
CA VAL A 261 11.01 8.72 -2.04
C VAL A 261 9.70 9.17 -2.67
N ALA A 262 8.81 9.80 -1.89
CA ALA A 262 7.55 10.31 -2.41
C ALA A 262 7.79 11.35 -3.51
N ASP A 263 8.70 12.29 -3.30
CA ASP A 263 9.07 13.33 -4.26
C ASP A 263 9.62 12.78 -5.57
N ALA A 264 10.32 11.64 -5.52
CA ALA A 264 10.86 10.97 -6.70
C ALA A 264 9.82 10.16 -7.49
N LEU A 265 8.61 9.92 -6.97
CA LEU A 265 7.59 9.09 -7.63
C LEU A 265 7.24 9.55 -9.06
N PRO A 266 7.01 10.84 -9.36
CA PRO A 266 6.69 11.24 -10.73
C PRO A 266 7.82 10.93 -11.73
N ALA A 267 9.08 11.03 -11.28
CA ALA A 267 10.23 10.64 -12.10
C ALA A 267 10.33 9.12 -12.26
N ALA A 268 10.00 8.35 -11.22
CA ALA A 268 9.95 6.90 -11.26
C ALA A 268 8.87 6.40 -12.24
N VAL A 269 7.66 6.98 -12.21
CA VAL A 269 6.57 6.66 -13.13
C VAL A 269 6.98 6.95 -14.57
N ARG A 270 7.52 8.14 -14.85
CA ARG A 270 8.01 8.50 -16.19
C ARG A 270 9.08 7.52 -16.68
N SER A 271 10.10 7.25 -15.86
CA SER A 271 11.17 6.31 -16.22
C SER A 271 10.66 4.89 -16.50
N LEU A 272 9.56 4.47 -15.86
CA LEU A 272 8.97 3.16 -16.06
C LEU A 272 8.24 3.08 -17.40
N LEU A 273 7.47 4.12 -17.73
CA LEU A 273 6.74 4.23 -18.99
C LEU A 273 7.67 4.39 -20.21
N ASP A 274 8.74 5.18 -20.10
CA ASP A 274 9.70 5.40 -21.19
C ASP A 274 10.38 4.09 -21.63
N ARG A 275 10.65 3.18 -20.68
CA ARG A 275 11.29 1.88 -20.94
C ARG A 275 10.36 0.83 -21.51
N ALA A 276 9.05 0.98 -21.32
CA ALA A 276 8.06 0.07 -21.91
C ALA A 276 7.78 0.39 -23.39
N GLY A 277 8.10 1.61 -23.83
CA GLY A 277 7.97 2.04 -25.22
C GLY A 277 9.22 1.83 -26.08
N SER A 278 10.34 1.39 -25.49
CA SER A 278 11.64 1.12 -26.15
C SER A 278 11.88 -0.37 -26.33
#